data_AF-A0A813E092-F1
#
_entry.id   AF-A0A813E092-F1
#
_cell.length_a   1.000
_cell.length_b   1.000
_cell.length_c   1.000
_cell.angle_alpha   90.00
_cell.angle_beta   90.00
_cell.angle_gamma   90.00
#
_symmetry.space_group_name_H-M   'P 1'
#
loop_
_entity.id
_entity.type
_entity.pdbx_description
1 polymer ?
#
loop_
_entity_poly.entity_id
_entity_poly.type
_entity_poly.pdbx_seq_one_letter_code
_entity_poly.pdbx_strand_id
1 'polypeptide(L)'
;ARGTIKVLMDTRGPEIRTGTFAEANTKKNLKAGQSFKLLTDYSRKGDENEVAITYPQLARDVKPGQTILIQDGTVILEVVSTAKDHVMCKVMND
;
A
#
# COMPACT_ATOMS: atom_id res chain seq x y z
N ALA A 1 48.34 13.83 11.79
CA ALA A 1 47.53 13.15 12.81
C ALA A 1 46.41 12.38 12.11
N ARG A 2 46.18 11.10 12.44
CA ARG A 2 45.01 10.37 11.93
C ARG A 2 43.78 10.83 12.72
N GLY A 3 42.80 11.41 12.03
CA GLY A 3 41.56 11.90 12.64
C GLY A 3 40.58 10.76 12.95
N THR A 4 39.71 10.98 13.94
CA THR A 4 38.68 10.03 14.36
C THR A 4 37.46 10.14 13.46
N ILE A 5 36.98 9.02 12.90
CA ILE A 5 35.74 8.97 12.09
C ILE A 5 34.60 8.47 12.98
N LYS A 6 33.46 9.18 12.94
CA LYS A 6 32.22 8.71 13.56
C LYS A 6 31.31 8.10 12.50
N VAL A 7 30.75 6.94 12.81
CA VAL A 7 29.82 6.21 11.95
C VAL A 7 28.46 6.16 12.65
N LEU A 8 27.41 6.46 11.90
CA LEU A 8 26.03 6.34 12.34
C LEU A 8 25.34 5.31 11.44
N MET A 9 24.62 4.36 12.04
CA MET A 9 23.83 3.36 11.35
C MET A 9 22.35 3.72 11.47
N ASP A 10 21.73 4.01 10.33
CA ASP A 10 20.29 4.26 10.23
C ASP A 10 19.56 2.96 9.87
N THR A 11 18.48 2.66 10.59
CA THR A 11 17.65 1.49 10.38
C THR A 11 16.34 1.90 9.71
N ARG A 12 15.90 1.14 8.71
CA ARG A 12 14.69 1.47 7.94
C ARG A 12 13.38 1.52 8.76
N GLY A 13 13.31 0.80 9.87
CA GLY A 13 12.06 0.63 10.62
C GLY A 13 11.00 -0.19 9.86
N PRO A 14 9.83 -0.43 10.48
CA PRO A 14 8.71 -1.11 9.82
C PRO A 14 8.05 -0.20 8.79
N GLU A 15 7.77 -0.73 7.60
CA GLU A 15 7.10 -0.01 6.51
C GLU A 15 6.09 -0.94 5.82
N ILE A 16 4.95 -0.38 5.39
CA ILE A 16 3.97 -1.08 4.57
C ILE A 16 4.19 -0.67 3.12
N ARG A 17 4.37 -1.66 2.23
CA ARG A 17 4.59 -1.44 0.80
C ARG A 17 3.54 -2.15 -0.02
N THR A 18 3.23 -1.60 -1.19
CA THR A 18 2.47 -2.29 -2.23
C THR A 18 3.35 -3.31 -2.95
N GLY A 19 2.73 -4.36 -3.47
CA GLY A 19 3.35 -5.38 -4.30
C GLY A 19 3.59 -4.91 -5.74
N THR A 20 3.87 -5.87 -6.61
CA THR A 20 4.14 -5.60 -8.03
C THR A 20 2.89 -5.82 -8.89
N PHE A 21 2.83 -5.14 -10.04
CA PHE A 21 1.76 -5.34 -11.02
C PHE A 21 2.07 -6.54 -11.95
N ALA A 22 1.02 -7.13 -12.51
CA ALA A 22 1.13 -8.26 -13.43
C ALA A 22 2.00 -7.91 -14.65
N GLU A 23 1.82 -6.71 -15.18
CA GLU A 23 2.60 -6.14 -16.26
C GLU A 23 3.78 -5.32 -15.71
N ALA A 24 5.00 -5.77 -16.01
CA ALA A 24 6.21 -5.11 -15.56
C ALA A 24 6.31 -3.67 -16.11
N ASN A 25 6.80 -2.75 -15.27
CA ASN A 25 7.01 -1.32 -15.61
C ASN A 25 5.76 -0.56 -16.06
N THR A 26 4.56 -1.04 -15.73
CA THR A 26 3.33 -0.30 -16.00
C THR A 26 2.93 0.53 -14.78
N LYS A 27 2.51 1.77 -15.04
CA LYS A 27 1.76 2.58 -14.08
C LYS A 27 0.28 2.32 -14.31
N LYS A 28 -0.45 2.06 -13.23
CA LYS A 28 -1.91 1.96 -13.28
C LYS A 28 -2.48 3.30 -12.78
N ASN A 29 -3.20 3.98 -13.66
CA ASN A 29 -3.90 5.21 -13.30
C ASN A 29 -5.23 4.82 -12.67
N LEU A 30 -5.42 5.24 -11.43
CA LEU A 30 -6.67 5.04 -10.71
C LEU A 30 -7.57 6.24 -10.97
N LYS A 31 -8.88 6.03 -10.98
CA LYS A 31 -9.86 7.10 -11.13
C LYS A 31 -10.62 7.30 -9.83
N ALA A 32 -10.90 8.53 -9.47
CA ALA A 32 -11.77 8.87 -8.36
C ALA A 32 -13.12 8.15 -8.49
N GLY A 33 -13.56 7.58 -7.37
CA GLY A 33 -14.79 6.80 -7.27
C GLY A 33 -14.65 5.31 -7.65
N GLN A 34 -13.55 4.87 -8.26
CA GLN A 34 -13.38 3.45 -8.58
C GLN A 34 -13.25 2.60 -7.31
N SER A 35 -13.70 1.35 -7.40
CA SER A 35 -13.44 0.34 -6.37
C SER A 35 -12.04 -0.22 -6.53
N PHE A 36 -11.31 -0.35 -5.43
CA PHE A 36 -9.94 -0.85 -5.43
C PHE A 36 -9.68 -1.78 -4.24
N LYS A 37 -8.97 -2.88 -4.47
CA LYS A 37 -8.72 -3.92 -3.46
C LYS A 37 -7.27 -3.90 -2.99
N LEU A 38 -7.08 -3.94 -1.68
CA LEU A 38 -5.77 -4.20 -1.06
C LEU A 38 -5.74 -5.66 -0.60
N LEU A 39 -4.91 -6.48 -1.22
CA LEU A 39 -4.79 -7.91 -0.93
C LEU A 39 -3.74 -8.16 0.15
N THR A 40 -4.03 -9.02 1.12
CA THR A 40 -3.07 -9.38 2.18
C THR A 40 -2.10 -10.49 1.76
N ASP A 41 -2.36 -11.16 0.63
CA ASP A 41 -1.46 -12.15 0.05
C ASP A 41 -0.45 -11.46 -0.88
N TYR A 42 0.78 -11.30 -0.37
CA TYR A 42 1.87 -10.61 -1.06
C TYR A 42 2.43 -11.36 -2.28
N SER A 43 2.05 -12.63 -2.49
CA SER A 43 2.46 -13.38 -3.68
C SER A 43 1.67 -12.97 -4.93
N ARG A 44 0.51 -12.32 -4.75
CA ARG A 44 -0.36 -11.92 -5.86
C ARG A 44 0.17 -10.66 -6.55
N LYS A 45 0.11 -10.67 -7.88
CA LYS A 45 0.39 -9.50 -8.69
C LYS A 45 -0.89 -8.67 -8.86
N GLY A 46 -0.74 -7.35 -8.75
CA GLY A 46 -1.85 -6.40 -8.89
C GLY A 46 -2.18 -6.05 -10.35
N ASP A 47 -3.27 -5.31 -10.51
CA ASP A 47 -3.78 -4.74 -11.76
C ASP A 47 -4.47 -3.38 -11.51
N GLU A 48 -5.31 -2.90 -12.43
CA GLU A 48 -6.08 -1.66 -12.29
C GLU A 48 -7.09 -1.63 -11.13
N ASN A 49 -7.48 -2.79 -10.60
CA ASN A 49 -8.52 -2.95 -9.58
C ASN A 49 -7.98 -3.47 -8.25
N GLU A 50 -6.78 -4.03 -8.20
CA GLU A 50 -6.23 -4.60 -6.97
C GLU A 50 -4.71 -4.55 -6.87
N VAL A 51 -4.18 -4.49 -5.65
CA VAL A 51 -2.74 -4.62 -5.39
C VAL A 51 -2.51 -5.33 -4.06
N ALA A 52 -1.47 -6.16 -3.99
CA ALA A 52 -1.06 -6.77 -2.74
C ALA A 52 -0.30 -5.79 -1.85
N ILE A 53 -0.28 -6.04 -0.54
CA ILE A 53 0.50 -5.25 0.43
C ILE A 53 1.33 -6.14 1.34
N THR A 54 2.43 -5.61 1.87
CA THR A 54 3.32 -6.35 2.78
C THR A 54 2.75 -6.58 4.18
N TYR A 55 1.58 -6.00 4.49
CA TYR A 55 0.99 -6.04 5.82
C TYR A 55 -0.27 -6.92 5.87
N PRO A 56 -0.13 -8.22 6.24
CA PRO A 56 -1.24 -9.16 6.17
C PRO A 56 -2.32 -8.92 7.24
N GLN A 57 -2.03 -8.13 8.26
CA GLN A 57 -2.98 -7.81 9.33
C GLN A 57 -3.85 -6.59 9.02
N LEU A 58 -3.63 -5.90 7.89
CA LEU A 58 -4.33 -4.65 7.57
C LEU A 58 -5.85 -4.78 7.73
N ALA A 59 -6.44 -5.86 7.21
CA ALA A 59 -7.88 -6.06 7.23
C ALA A 59 -8.50 -6.20 8.64
N ARG A 60 -7.68 -6.47 9.66
CA ARG A 60 -8.10 -6.52 11.07
C ARG A 60 -7.97 -5.16 11.76
N ASP A 61 -7.01 -4.36 11.31
CA ASP A 61 -6.63 -3.12 11.96
C ASP A 61 -7.39 -1.91 11.42
N VAL A 62 -7.94 -2.02 10.19
CA VAL A 62 -8.74 -0.97 9.58
C VAL A 62 -10.25 -1.21 9.71
N LYS A 63 -11.01 -0.13 9.64
CA LYS A 63 -12.47 -0.11 9.68
C LYS A 63 -13.05 0.72 8.53
N PRO A 64 -14.28 0.43 8.08
CA PRO A 64 -14.98 1.28 7.11
C PRO A 64 -14.97 2.76 7.49
N GLY A 65 -14.76 3.62 6.50
CA GLY A 65 -14.64 5.08 6.64
C GLY A 65 -13.22 5.58 6.97
N GLN A 66 -12.26 4.70 7.26
CA GLN A 66 -10.88 5.12 7.46
C GLN A 66 -10.16 5.40 6.15
N THR A 67 -9.16 6.29 6.21
CA THR A 67 -8.34 6.67 5.06
C THR A 67 -7.03 5.89 5.04
N ILE A 68 -6.66 5.38 3.86
CA ILE A 68 -5.36 4.77 3.57
C ILE A 68 -4.66 5.65 2.54
N LEU A 69 -3.41 6.01 2.82
CA LEU A 69 -2.58 6.82 1.93
C LEU A 69 -1.54 5.92 1.26
N ILE A 70 -1.42 6.01 -0.05
CA ILE A 70 -0.38 5.34 -0.83
C ILE A 70 0.55 6.40 -1.39
N GLN A 71 1.87 6.14 -1.30
CA GLN A 71 2.93 7.04 -1.77
C GLN A 71 2.75 8.46 -1.22
N ASP A 72 2.80 8.59 0.10
CA ASP A 72 2.69 9.87 0.83
C ASP A 72 1.43 10.69 0.46
N GLY A 73 0.33 10.02 0.12
CA GLY A 73 -0.94 10.65 -0.22
C GLY A 73 -1.12 10.97 -1.70
N THR A 74 -0.24 10.48 -2.58
CA THR A 74 -0.46 10.55 -4.04
C THR A 74 -1.78 9.87 -4.42
N VAL A 75 -2.09 8.73 -3.79
CA VAL A 75 -3.39 8.06 -3.91
C VAL A 75 -4.02 7.96 -2.53
N ILE A 76 -5.28 8.37 -2.46
CA ILE A 76 -6.08 8.37 -1.25
C ILE A 76 -7.21 7.35 -1.42
N LEU A 77 -7.26 6.40 -0.49
CA LEU A 77 -8.26 5.35 -0.46
C LEU A 77 -9.13 5.52 0.79
N GLU A 78 -10.45 5.37 0.65
CA GLU A 78 -11.37 5.23 1.76
C GLU A 78 -11.77 3.76 1.90
N VAL A 79 -11.63 3.20 3.10
CA VAL A 79 -12.02 1.82 3.38
C VAL A 79 -13.54 1.70 3.31
N VAL A 80 -14.04 0.82 2.46
CA VAL A 80 -15.47 0.53 2.30
C VAL A 80 -15.85 -0.69 3.15
N SER A 81 -15.04 -1.76 3.11
CA SER A 81 -15.25 -2.96 3.91
C SER A 81 -13.97 -3.77 4.07
N THR A 82 -13.95 -4.67 5.04
CA THR A 82 -12.84 -5.61 5.27
C THR A 82 -13.32 -7.04 5.13
N ALA A 83 -12.44 -7.89 4.58
CA ALA A 83 -12.61 -9.32 4.48
C ALA A 83 -11.38 -10.02 5.09
N LYS A 84 -11.39 -11.36 5.11
CA LYS A 84 -10.30 -12.13 5.72
C LYS A 84 -8.94 -11.90 5.03
N ASP A 85 -8.96 -11.69 3.72
CA ASP A 85 -7.79 -11.69 2.83
C ASP A 85 -7.61 -10.39 2.04
N HIS A 86 -8.51 -9.42 2.20
CA HIS A 86 -8.44 -8.13 1.52
C HIS A 86 -9.21 -7.01 2.23
N VAL A 87 -8.91 -5.79 1.82
CA VAL A 87 -9.64 -4.58 2.17
C VAL A 87 -10.23 -3.98 0.90
N MET A 88 -11.54 -3.80 0.86
CA MET A 88 -12.23 -3.08 -0.20
C MET A 88 -12.14 -1.59 0.08
N CYS A 89 -11.69 -0.82 -0.91
CA CYS A 89 -11.56 0.62 -0.81
C CYS A 89 -12.23 1.32 -1.99
N LYS A 90 -12.52 2.60 -1.80
CA LYS A 90 -12.90 3.54 -2.85
C LYS A 90 -11.77 4.53 -3.06
N VAL A 91 -11.40 4.77 -4.32
CA VAL A 91 -10.39 5.78 -4.66
C VAL A 91 -11.02 7.17 -4.53
N MET A 92 -10.30 8.10 -3.89
CA MET A 92 -10.85 9.42 -3.55
C MET A 92 -10.29 10.56 -4.42
N ASN A 93 -9.24 10.31 -5.19
CA ASN A 93 -8.62 11.28 -6.11
C ASN A 93 -8.16 10.62 -7.41
N ASP A 94 -7.95 11.44 -8.44
CA ASP A 94 -7.32 11.06 -9.70
C ASP A 94 -5.78 11.15 -9.63
#